data_AF-A0A529M2D7-F1
#
_entry.id   AF-A0A529M2D7-F1
#
_cell.length_a   1.000
_cell.length_b   1.000
_cell.length_c   1.000
_cell.angle_alpha   90.00
_cell.angle_beta   90.00
_cell.angle_gamma   90.00
#
_symmetry.space_group_name_H-M   'P 1'
#
loop_
_entity.id
_entity.type
_entity.pdbx_description
1 polymer ?
#
loop_
_entity_poly.entity_id
_entity_poly.type
_entity_poly.pdbx_seq_one_letter_code
_entity_poly.pdbx_strand_id
1 'polypeptide(L)'
;LQLKGEAATADWLKAMKENFTAYKGNSTVMKAVNVGEIDGGVIYHYYWFGDQAKTGENSKNVGLHYFKNQDPGAFVSVSGGGVLASSKHQKEAQAFLKWVTGKGGQDVLKTGTSYEYAVGKDAQSNPKLVPLADLQAPKIDPATLNSKKVIDLMTQAGLL
;
A
#
# COMPACT_ATOMS: atom_id res chain seq x y z
N LEU A 1 12.73 5.48 -7.26
CA LEU A 1 12.81 5.82 -8.70
C LEU A 1 12.29 7.22 -8.98
N GLN A 2 11.00 7.51 -8.82
CA GLN A 2 10.43 8.84 -9.14
C GLN A 2 11.04 10.00 -8.33
N LEU A 3 11.30 9.81 -7.03
CA LEU A 3 11.78 10.89 -6.15
C LEU A 3 13.29 11.12 -6.17
N LYS A 4 14.07 10.03 -6.30
CA LYS A 4 15.53 10.03 -6.10
C LYS A 4 16.30 9.55 -7.32
N GLY A 5 15.61 9.21 -8.41
CA GLY A 5 16.21 8.67 -9.63
C GLY A 5 16.56 7.19 -9.55
N GLU A 6 17.06 6.68 -10.67
CA GLU A 6 17.40 5.27 -10.86
C GLU A 6 18.63 4.85 -10.06
N ALA A 7 19.72 5.60 -10.15
CA ALA A 7 20.99 5.26 -9.48
C ALA A 7 20.81 5.06 -7.97
N ALA A 8 20.20 6.03 -7.28
CA ALA A 8 19.93 5.92 -5.84
C ALA A 8 18.98 4.75 -5.50
N THR A 9 18.06 4.41 -6.41
CA THR A 9 17.19 3.25 -6.21
C THR A 9 17.95 1.95 -6.36
N ALA A 10 18.83 1.84 -7.35
CA ALA A 10 19.64 0.66 -7.59
C ALA A 10 20.61 0.39 -6.42
N ASP A 11 21.24 1.43 -5.89
CA ASP A 11 22.13 1.32 -4.73
C ASP A 11 21.37 0.88 -3.48
N TRP A 12 20.17 1.43 -3.25
CA TRP A 12 19.31 1.01 -2.15
C TRP A 12 18.87 -0.46 -2.29
N LEU A 13 18.51 -0.93 -3.49
CA LEU A 13 18.11 -2.32 -3.74
C LEU A 13 19.28 -3.31 -3.53
N LYS A 14 20.51 -2.93 -3.91
CA LYS A 14 21.71 -3.73 -3.62
C LYS A 14 21.95 -3.85 -2.12
N ALA A 15 21.86 -2.73 -1.40
CA ALA A 15 21.97 -2.74 0.06
C ALA A 15 20.83 -3.56 0.70
N MET A 16 19.61 -3.50 0.16
CA MET A 16 18.50 -4.32 0.62
C MET A 16 18.80 -5.80 0.46
N LYS A 17 19.38 -6.24 -0.67
CA LYS A 17 19.71 -7.65 -0.91
C LYS A 17 20.59 -8.26 0.18
N GLU A 18 21.51 -7.47 0.72
CA GLU A 18 22.43 -7.90 1.77
C GLU A 18 21.77 -7.91 3.17
N ASN A 19 20.72 -7.12 3.37
CA ASN A 19 20.18 -6.82 4.70
C ASN A 19 18.76 -7.34 4.96
N PHE A 20 18.04 -7.83 3.95
CA PHE A 20 16.65 -8.27 4.10
C PHE A 20 16.50 -9.79 4.18
N THR A 21 15.41 -10.23 4.82
CA THR A 21 14.90 -11.60 4.75
C THR A 21 13.60 -11.61 3.95
N ALA A 22 13.51 -12.49 2.97
CA ALA A 22 12.35 -12.59 2.09
C ALA A 22 11.22 -13.42 2.72
N TYR A 23 10.01 -12.85 2.74
CA TYR A 23 8.79 -13.57 3.10
C TYR A 23 7.76 -13.45 1.98
N LYS A 24 7.00 -14.53 1.77
CA LYS A 24 5.88 -14.52 0.81
C LYS A 24 4.65 -13.91 1.46
N GLY A 25 4.45 -12.61 1.23
CA GLY A 25 3.26 -11.85 1.61
C GLY A 25 3.42 -11.01 2.88
N ASN A 26 2.77 -9.85 2.90
CA ASN A 26 2.89 -8.85 3.97
C ASN A 26 2.36 -9.35 5.33
N SER A 27 1.31 -10.19 5.36
CA SER A 27 0.84 -10.80 6.61
C SER A 27 1.92 -11.70 7.24
N THR A 28 2.71 -12.38 6.41
CA THR A 28 3.83 -13.23 6.86
C THR A 28 4.96 -12.38 7.42
N VAL A 29 5.31 -11.27 6.75
CA VAL A 29 6.27 -10.28 7.28
C VAL A 29 5.82 -9.76 8.64
N MET A 30 4.57 -9.30 8.75
CA MET A 30 4.03 -8.79 10.02
C MET A 30 4.08 -9.85 11.13
N LYS A 31 3.71 -11.09 10.82
CA LYS A 31 3.78 -12.20 11.78
C LYS A 31 5.21 -12.50 12.21
N ALA A 32 6.18 -12.47 11.30
CA ALA A 32 7.59 -12.68 11.60
C ALA A 32 8.10 -11.63 12.60
N VAL A 33 7.75 -10.35 12.39
CA VAL A 33 8.04 -9.28 13.37
C VAL A 33 7.33 -9.54 14.70
N ASN A 34 6.05 -9.94 14.66
CA ASN A 34 5.24 -10.18 15.86
C ASN A 34 5.75 -11.31 16.76
N VAL A 35 6.44 -12.29 16.19
CA VAL A 35 7.08 -13.39 16.94
C VAL A 35 8.56 -13.14 17.23
N GLY A 36 9.09 -11.98 16.85
CA GLY A 36 10.48 -11.59 17.09
C GLY A 36 11.52 -12.29 16.19
N GLU A 37 11.11 -12.79 15.02
CA GLU A 37 12.02 -13.40 14.05
C GLU A 37 12.88 -12.33 13.32
N ILE A 38 12.31 -11.15 13.10
CA ILE A 38 12.96 -9.96 12.52
C ILE A 38 12.49 -8.71 13.26
N ASP A 39 13.31 -7.65 13.29
CA ASP A 39 13.01 -6.42 14.06
C ASP A 39 11.89 -5.57 13.43
N GLY A 40 11.71 -5.66 12.11
CA GLY A 40 10.74 -4.84 11.38
C GLY A 40 10.62 -5.26 9.91
N GLY A 41 9.62 -4.71 9.23
CA GLY A 41 9.38 -4.98 7.82
C GLY A 41 8.59 -3.90 7.11
N VAL A 42 8.79 -3.77 5.80
CA VAL A 42 8.08 -2.80 4.96
C VAL A 42 6.81 -3.45 4.41
N ILE A 43 5.65 -3.02 4.91
CA ILE A 43 4.31 -3.49 4.51
C ILE A 43 3.35 -2.31 4.37
N TYR A 44 2.15 -2.56 3.80
CA TYR A 44 1.06 -1.58 3.88
C TYR A 44 0.34 -1.63 5.24
N HIS A 45 -0.23 -0.49 5.64
CA HIS A 45 -0.86 -0.30 6.96
C HIS A 45 -2.02 -1.26 7.25
N TYR A 46 -2.85 -1.58 6.25
CA TYR A 46 -4.14 -2.25 6.45
C TYR A 46 -4.01 -3.71 6.95
N TYR A 47 -2.84 -4.35 6.78
CA TYR A 47 -2.60 -5.69 7.32
C TYR A 47 -2.69 -5.72 8.84
N TRP A 48 -2.13 -4.70 9.51
CA TRP A 48 -2.17 -4.58 10.97
C TRP A 48 -3.61 -4.36 11.46
N PHE A 49 -4.31 -3.40 10.87
CA PHE A 49 -5.70 -3.11 11.26
C PHE A 49 -6.64 -4.30 11.01
N GLY A 50 -6.45 -5.01 9.89
CA GLY A 50 -7.24 -6.18 9.54
C GLY A 50 -7.08 -7.35 10.51
N ASP A 51 -5.86 -7.58 11.02
CA ASP A 51 -5.59 -8.60 12.04
C ASP A 51 -6.09 -8.16 13.43
N GLN A 52 -5.84 -6.91 13.81
CA GLN A 52 -6.32 -6.30 15.07
C GLN A 52 -7.84 -6.32 15.20
N ALA A 53 -8.56 -6.17 14.09
CA ALA A 53 -10.02 -6.24 14.07
C ALA A 53 -10.58 -7.66 14.23
N LYS A 54 -9.73 -8.69 14.11
CA LYS A 54 -10.06 -10.10 14.32
C LYS A 54 -9.60 -10.53 15.70
N THR A 55 -8.47 -11.22 15.79
CA THR A 55 -7.91 -11.76 17.04
C THR A 55 -6.66 -11.02 17.49
N GLY A 56 -6.03 -10.24 16.60
CA GLY A 56 -4.73 -9.60 16.85
C GLY A 56 -3.57 -10.58 17.02
N GLU A 57 -3.77 -11.88 16.79
CA GLU A 57 -2.78 -12.91 17.12
C GLU A 57 -1.45 -12.73 16.36
N ASN A 58 -1.51 -12.12 15.17
CA ASN A 58 -0.36 -11.89 14.30
C ASN A 58 0.19 -10.45 14.40
N SER A 59 -0.38 -9.60 15.25
CA SER A 59 -0.02 -8.17 15.33
C SER A 59 0.05 -7.61 16.76
N LYS A 60 -0.22 -8.40 17.80
CA LYS A 60 -0.25 -7.99 19.21
C LYS A 60 1.05 -7.40 19.75
N ASN A 61 2.20 -7.75 19.18
CA ASN A 61 3.53 -7.32 19.64
C ASN A 61 4.21 -6.34 18.68
N VAL A 62 3.48 -5.79 17.70
CA VAL A 62 4.05 -4.88 16.69
C VAL A 62 3.25 -3.59 16.60
N GLY A 63 3.94 -2.50 16.27
CA GLY A 63 3.35 -1.21 15.96
C GLY A 63 3.61 -0.79 14.51
N LEU A 64 2.88 0.22 14.06
CA LEU A 64 3.10 0.85 12.75
C LEU A 64 3.98 2.09 12.90
N HIS A 65 5.02 2.19 12.07
CA HIS A 65 5.80 3.40 11.88
C HIS A 65 5.39 4.08 10.57
N TYR A 66 5.13 5.40 10.62
CA TYR A 66 4.86 6.22 9.45
C TYR A 66 6.02 7.19 9.25
N PHE A 67 6.77 7.03 8.14
CA PHE A 67 7.97 7.81 7.86
C PHE A 67 7.73 9.33 7.77
N LYS A 68 6.58 9.73 7.21
CA LYS A 68 6.17 11.13 7.00
C LYS A 68 7.20 11.93 6.18
N ASN A 69 7.17 13.27 6.29
CA ASN A 69 8.18 14.17 5.74
C ASN A 69 8.46 14.00 4.23
N GLN A 70 7.46 13.57 3.46
CA GLN A 70 7.58 13.26 2.04
C GLN A 70 8.70 12.24 1.71
N ASP A 71 9.03 11.39 2.68
CA ASP A 71 9.98 10.31 2.50
C ASP A 71 9.44 9.27 1.49
N PRO A 72 10.29 8.61 0.67
CA PRO A 72 9.83 7.52 -0.19
C PRO A 72 9.07 6.40 0.56
N GLY A 73 9.41 6.12 1.82
CA GLY A 73 8.69 5.18 2.69
C GLY A 73 7.32 5.69 3.18
N ALA A 74 7.03 6.99 3.03
CA ALA A 74 5.71 7.57 3.30
C ALA A 74 4.76 7.51 2.08
N PHE A 75 5.13 6.76 1.03
CA PHE A 75 4.33 6.61 -0.19
C PHE A 75 2.94 6.01 0.10
N VAL A 76 1.90 6.69 -0.39
CA VAL A 76 0.52 6.20 -0.39
C VAL A 76 0.21 5.61 -1.76
N SER A 77 0.13 4.28 -1.82
CA SER A 77 -0.27 3.57 -3.04
C SER A 77 -1.74 3.75 -3.34
N VAL A 78 -2.08 3.99 -4.61
CA VAL A 78 -3.46 4.25 -5.05
C VAL A 78 -3.99 3.02 -5.79
N SER A 79 -5.06 2.43 -5.26
CA SER A 79 -5.83 1.38 -5.93
C SER A 79 -6.59 1.97 -7.13
N GLY A 80 -6.42 1.38 -8.32
CA GLY A 80 -7.03 1.85 -9.57
C GLY A 80 -8.19 0.97 -10.05
N GLY A 81 -9.14 1.57 -10.77
CA GLY A 81 -10.23 0.88 -11.45
C GLY A 81 -10.46 1.46 -12.84
N GLY A 82 -10.73 0.60 -13.84
CA GLY A 82 -10.97 1.00 -15.21
C GLY A 82 -11.96 0.08 -15.92
N VAL A 83 -12.80 0.64 -16.79
CA VAL A 83 -13.71 -0.13 -17.64
C VAL A 83 -12.98 -0.51 -18.92
N LEU A 84 -12.94 -1.80 -19.24
CA LEU A 84 -12.38 -2.26 -20.51
C LEU A 84 -13.24 -1.81 -21.68
N ALA A 85 -12.61 -1.26 -22.71
CA ALA A 85 -13.28 -0.87 -23.96
C ALA A 85 -13.99 -2.04 -24.64
N SER A 86 -13.53 -3.27 -24.42
CA SER A 86 -14.10 -4.52 -24.95
C SER A 86 -15.30 -5.06 -24.16
N SER A 87 -15.72 -4.40 -23.06
CA SER A 87 -16.85 -4.88 -22.24
C SER A 87 -18.14 -4.97 -23.06
N LYS A 88 -18.86 -6.09 -22.93
CA LYS A 88 -20.22 -6.28 -23.47
C LYS A 88 -21.31 -5.67 -22.58
N HIS A 89 -20.93 -5.18 -21.40
CA HIS A 89 -21.82 -4.59 -20.39
C HIS A 89 -21.27 -3.21 -19.99
N GLN A 90 -21.09 -2.33 -20.99
CA GLN A 90 -20.46 -1.02 -20.80
C GLN A 90 -21.21 -0.17 -19.76
N LYS A 91 -22.55 -0.14 -19.86
CA LYS A 91 -23.38 0.67 -18.97
C LYS A 91 -23.28 0.20 -17.53
N GLU A 92 -23.33 -1.10 -17.29
CA GLU A 92 -23.26 -1.72 -15.98
C GLU A 92 -21.85 -1.56 -15.37
N ALA A 93 -20.79 -1.74 -16.17
CA ALA A 93 -19.41 -1.56 -15.72
C ALA A 93 -19.12 -0.11 -15.31
N GLN A 94 -19.60 0.86 -16.09
CA GLN A 94 -19.50 2.28 -15.73
C GLN A 94 -20.32 2.62 -14.48
N ALA A 95 -21.53 2.06 -14.35
CA ALA A 95 -22.34 2.22 -13.15
C ALA A 95 -21.66 1.64 -11.91
N PHE A 96 -20.98 0.49 -12.04
CA PHE A 96 -20.22 -0.13 -10.97
C PHE A 96 -19.05 0.76 -10.51
N LEU A 97 -18.19 1.23 -11.42
CA LEU A 97 -17.09 2.13 -11.04
C LEU A 97 -17.61 3.43 -10.42
N LYS A 98 -18.68 4.01 -10.97
CA LYS A 98 -19.34 5.19 -10.40
C LYS A 98 -19.84 4.93 -8.98
N TRP A 99 -20.38 3.75 -8.70
CA TRP A 99 -20.85 3.39 -7.37
C TRP A 99 -19.70 3.18 -6.38
N VAL A 100 -18.66 2.44 -6.78
CA VAL A 100 -17.47 2.15 -5.94
C VAL A 100 -16.74 3.43 -5.53
N THR A 101 -16.62 4.37 -6.47
CA THR A 101 -15.96 5.67 -6.24
C THR A 101 -16.90 6.74 -5.68
N GLY A 102 -18.21 6.49 -5.71
CA GLY A 102 -19.23 7.36 -5.14
C GLY A 102 -19.47 7.11 -3.65
N LYS A 103 -20.44 7.83 -3.08
CA LYS A 103 -20.76 7.78 -1.65
C LYS A 103 -20.93 6.36 -1.10
N GLY A 104 -21.66 5.51 -1.82
CA GLY A 104 -21.92 4.12 -1.38
C GLY A 104 -20.64 3.30 -1.18
N GLY A 105 -19.79 3.21 -2.21
CA GLY A 105 -18.55 2.45 -2.11
C GLY A 105 -17.52 3.07 -1.15
N GLN A 106 -17.46 4.39 -1.07
CA GLN A 106 -16.55 5.07 -0.14
C GLN A 106 -17.00 4.95 1.32
N ASP A 107 -18.31 4.93 1.60
CA ASP A 107 -18.85 4.63 2.93
C ASP A 107 -18.50 3.19 3.35
N VAL A 108 -18.46 2.23 2.41
CA VAL A 108 -17.98 0.86 2.70
C VAL A 108 -16.53 0.85 3.14
N LEU A 109 -15.65 1.65 2.54
CA LEU A 109 -14.25 1.76 3.01
C LEU A 109 -14.16 2.38 4.40
N LYS A 110 -15.02 3.36 4.70
CA LYS A 110 -15.10 4.00 6.02
C LYS A 110 -15.49 3.02 7.12
N THR A 111 -16.52 2.21 6.91
CA THR A 111 -17.12 1.37 7.97
C THR A 111 -16.75 -0.11 7.87
N GLY A 112 -16.13 -0.52 6.78
CA GLY A 112 -15.77 -1.91 6.50
C GLY A 112 -14.52 -2.37 7.24
N THR A 113 -14.11 -3.59 6.91
CA THR A 113 -13.00 -4.31 7.54
C THR A 113 -11.77 -4.42 6.64
N SER A 114 -11.75 -3.76 5.48
CA SER A 114 -10.55 -3.65 4.64
C SER A 114 -9.51 -2.71 5.25
N TYR A 115 -9.97 -1.70 6.01
CA TYR A 115 -9.12 -0.66 6.58
C TYR A 115 -8.25 0.08 5.55
N GLU A 116 -8.69 0.13 4.30
CA GLU A 116 -8.11 0.98 3.26
C GLU A 116 -8.68 2.40 3.33
N TYR A 117 -7.93 3.38 2.81
CA TYR A 117 -8.38 4.77 2.77
C TYR A 117 -9.44 5.00 1.69
N ALA A 118 -10.47 5.78 2.04
CA ALA A 118 -11.38 6.37 1.07
C ALA A 118 -10.68 7.50 0.29
N VAL A 119 -10.99 7.61 -1.00
CA VAL A 119 -10.40 8.57 -1.95
C VAL A 119 -11.44 9.50 -2.60
N GLY A 120 -12.73 9.26 -2.36
CA GLY A 120 -13.80 10.11 -2.88
C GLY A 120 -13.76 11.53 -2.32
N LYS A 121 -14.29 12.49 -3.08
CA LYS A 121 -14.41 13.88 -2.62
C LYS A 121 -15.23 13.94 -1.33
N ASP A 122 -14.68 14.59 -0.31
CA ASP A 122 -15.27 14.74 1.04
C ASP A 122 -15.56 13.40 1.75
N ALA A 123 -15.03 12.28 1.24
CA ALA A 123 -15.19 10.97 1.85
C ALA A 123 -14.24 10.83 3.05
N GLN A 124 -14.78 10.39 4.17
CA GLN A 124 -13.99 10.09 5.37
C GLN A 124 -13.53 8.64 5.33
N SER A 125 -12.29 8.39 5.73
CA SER A 125 -11.80 7.03 5.96
C SER A 125 -12.20 6.53 7.36
N ASN A 126 -11.94 5.24 7.65
CA ASN A 126 -12.19 4.67 8.96
C ASN A 126 -11.48 5.49 10.06
N PRO A 127 -12.16 5.84 11.17
CA PRO A 127 -11.60 6.72 12.21
C PRO A 127 -10.41 6.13 12.97
N LYS A 128 -10.13 4.82 12.84
CA LYS A 128 -8.91 4.20 13.40
C LYS A 128 -7.65 4.53 12.61
N LEU A 129 -7.78 4.98 11.37
CA LEU A 129 -6.65 5.28 10.49
C LEU A 129 -6.09 6.68 10.77
N VAL A 130 -4.78 6.83 10.61
CA VAL A 130 -4.15 8.16 10.55
C VAL A 130 -4.74 8.93 9.35
N PRO A 131 -5.27 10.15 9.51
CA PRO A 131 -5.80 10.91 8.40
C PRO A 131 -4.79 11.05 7.25
N LEU A 132 -5.24 10.95 5.99
CA LEU A 132 -4.35 11.06 4.82
C LEU A 132 -3.49 12.33 4.84
N ALA A 133 -4.05 13.44 5.32
CA ALA A 133 -3.33 14.72 5.44
C ALA A 133 -2.15 14.66 6.43
N ASP A 134 -2.23 13.81 7.46
CA ASP A 134 -1.23 13.70 8.52
C ASP A 134 -0.11 12.70 8.18
N LEU A 135 -0.28 11.93 7.09
CA LEU A 135 0.73 11.01 6.58
C LEU A 135 1.91 11.72 5.92
N GLN A 136 1.72 12.99 5.50
CA GLN A 136 2.75 13.80 4.84
C GLN A 136 3.43 13.05 3.68
N ALA A 137 2.63 12.35 2.88
CA ALA A 137 3.11 11.52 1.78
C ALA A 137 3.81 12.36 0.68
N PRO A 138 4.81 11.81 -0.02
CA PRO A 138 5.38 12.47 -1.18
C PRO A 138 4.35 12.62 -2.30
N LYS A 139 4.43 13.70 -3.06
CA LYS A 139 3.60 13.92 -4.25
C LYS A 139 4.13 13.07 -5.40
N ILE A 140 3.39 12.04 -5.78
CA ILE A 140 3.69 11.13 -6.89
C ILE A 140 2.48 11.09 -7.81
N ASP A 141 2.71 11.27 -9.11
CA ASP A 141 1.70 10.96 -10.12
C ASP A 141 1.68 9.44 -10.37
N PRO A 142 0.58 8.73 -10.03
CA PRO A 142 0.48 7.29 -10.23
C PRO A 142 0.67 6.87 -11.70
N ALA A 143 0.32 7.73 -12.66
CA ALA A 143 0.45 7.43 -14.09
C ALA A 143 1.91 7.33 -14.57
N THR A 144 2.85 7.86 -13.79
CA THR A 144 4.28 7.85 -14.10
C THR A 144 5.02 6.63 -13.51
N LEU A 145 4.33 5.80 -12.73
CA LEU A 145 4.94 4.60 -12.14
C LEU A 145 5.21 3.55 -13.21
N ASN A 146 6.41 2.96 -13.17
CA ASN A 146 6.89 2.06 -14.21
C ASN A 146 7.25 0.69 -13.64
N SER A 147 6.29 -0.24 -13.69
CA SER A 147 6.45 -1.60 -13.17
C SER A 147 7.56 -2.38 -13.87
N LYS A 148 7.68 -2.25 -15.19
CA LYS A 148 8.72 -2.92 -15.98
C LYS A 148 10.12 -2.52 -15.47
N LYS A 149 10.36 -1.21 -15.32
CA LYS A 149 11.65 -0.72 -14.84
C LYS A 149 11.95 -1.15 -13.41
N VAL A 150 10.93 -1.24 -12.55
CA VAL A 150 11.08 -1.78 -11.18
C VAL A 150 11.51 -3.25 -11.21
N ILE A 151 10.86 -4.08 -12.03
CA ILE A 151 11.23 -5.49 -12.19
C ILE A 151 12.68 -5.62 -12.67
N ASP A 152 13.06 -4.86 -13.71
CA ASP A 152 14.43 -4.89 -14.25
C ASP A 152 15.47 -4.57 -13.15
N LEU A 153 15.24 -3.54 -12.34
CA LEU A 153 16.14 -3.14 -11.26
C LEU A 153 16.19 -4.16 -10.13
N MET A 154 15.04 -4.74 -9.75
CA MET A 154 14.99 -5.76 -8.68
C MET A 154 15.68 -7.06 -9.11
N THR A 155 15.50 -7.50 -10.36
CA THR A 155 16.21 -8.66 -10.92
C THR A 155 17.72 -8.38 -11.01
N GLN A 156 18.13 -7.18 -11.47
CA GLN A 156 19.55 -6.80 -11.47
C GLN A 156 20.17 -6.80 -10.07
N ALA A 157 19.40 -6.46 -9.03
CA ALA A 157 19.82 -6.54 -7.63
C ALA A 157 19.72 -7.96 -7.03
N GLY A 158 19.22 -8.96 -7.78
CA GLY A 158 19.07 -10.35 -7.30
C GLY A 158 17.97 -10.54 -6.25
N LEU A 159 16.95 -9.68 -6.26
CA LEU A 159 15.79 -9.74 -5.36
C LEU A 159 14.62 -10.56 -5.94
N LEU A 160 14.61 -10.75 -7.26
CA LEU A 160 13.68 -11.58 -8.04
C LEU A 160 14.49 -12.48 -8.97
#